data_AF-A0AAP9WCG2-F1
#
_entry.id   AF-A0AAP9WCG2-F1
#
_cell.length_a   1.000
_cell.length_b   1.000
_cell.length_c   1.000
_cell.angle_alpha   90.00
_cell.angle_beta   90.00
_cell.angle_gamma   90.00
#
_symmetry.space_group_name_H-M   'P 1'
#
loop_
_entity.id
_entity.type
_entity.pdbx_description
1 polymer ?
#
loop_
_entity_poly.entity_id
_entity_poly.type
_entity_poly.pdbx_seq_one_letter_code
_entity_poly.pdbx_strand_id
1 'polypeptide(L)' 'MGEQHIVLYSTEAYKSLHERNGFKKIHLQTNGLDIDTIFRENNVNIPDKLLAHLQESIDEKLYGDLLRGFWKKDEK' A
#
# COMPACT_ATOMS: atom_id res chain seq x y z
N MET A 1 16.68 -23.26 2.89
CA MET A 1 16.17 -22.10 3.64
C MET A 1 16.50 -20.88 2.80
N GLY A 2 15.50 -20.17 2.27
CA GLY A 2 15.72 -18.98 1.43
C GLY A 2 15.88 -17.75 2.32
N GLU A 3 16.91 -16.95 2.08
CA GLU A 3 17.06 -15.65 2.74
C GLU A 3 15.93 -14.71 2.29
N GLN A 4 15.22 -14.14 3.25
CA GLN A 4 14.26 -13.07 3.01
C GLN A 4 14.95 -11.74 3.30
N HIS A 5 15.17 -10.95 2.25
CA HIS A 5 15.73 -9.60 2.36
C HIS A 5 14.58 -8.60 2.29
N ILE A 6 14.37 -7.82 3.35
CA ILE A 6 13.46 -6.67 3.32
C ILE A 6 14.23 -5.53 2.67
N VAL A 7 13.78 -5.08 1.50
CA VAL A 7 14.40 -3.97 0.79
C VAL A 7 13.51 -2.74 0.92
N LEU A 8 14.08 -1.68 1.49
CA LEU A 8 13.43 -0.38 1.62
C LEU A 8 13.57 0.38 0.30
N TYR A 9 12.44 0.65 -0.35
CA TYR A 9 12.39 1.47 -1.56
C TYR A 9 11.57 2.72 -1.29
N SER A 10 11.94 3.83 -1.92
CA SER A 10 10.95 4.90 -2.13
C SER A 10 9.83 4.38 -3.05
N THR A 11 8.63 4.92 -2.90
CA THR A 11 7.48 4.59 -3.77
C THR A 11 7.81 4.68 -5.25
N GLU A 12 8.59 5.70 -5.64
CA GLU A 12 9.06 5.90 -7.01
C GLU A 12 10.02 4.78 -7.45
N ALA A 13 11.01 4.43 -6.62
CA ALA A 13 11.93 3.35 -6.93
C ALA A 13 11.21 2.00 -7.09
N TYR A 14 10.20 1.73 -6.25
CA TYR A 14 9.35 0.55 -6.35
C TYR A 14 8.58 0.51 -7.68
N LYS A 15 7.98 1.62 -8.11
CA LYS A 15 7.27 1.69 -9.41
C LYS A 15 8.22 1.50 -10.58
N SER A 16 9.33 2.25 -10.61
CA SER A 16 10.27 2.22 -11.73
C SER A 16 10.95 0.84 -11.87
N LEU A 17 11.10 0.08 -10.79
CA LEU A 17 11.60 -1.30 -10.86
C LEU A 17 10.67 -2.18 -11.72
N HIS A 18 9.37 -2.11 -11.50
CA HIS A 18 8.39 -2.92 -12.21
C HIS A 18 8.23 -2.47 -13.66
N GLU A 19 8.16 -1.16 -13.90
CA GLU A 19 8.04 -0.58 -15.23
C GLU A 19 9.24 -0.95 -16.13
N ARG A 20 10.46 -0.88 -15.59
CA ARG A 20 11.69 -1.29 -16.32
C ARG A 20 11.71 -2.78 -16.70
N ASN A 21 10.94 -3.61 -16.00
CA ASN A 21 10.81 -5.04 -16.29
C ASN A 21 9.59 -5.35 -17.19
N GLY A 22 8.97 -4.34 -17.81
CA GLY A 22 7.87 -4.51 -18.75
C GLY A 22 6.51 -4.75 -18.08
N PHE A 23 6.37 -4.39 -16.81
CA PHE A 23 5.10 -4.43 -16.11
C PHE A 23 4.42 -3.06 -16.12
N LYS A 24 3.10 -3.06 -16.36
CA LYS A 24 2.25 -1.90 -16.18
C LYS A 24 1.54 -1.96 -14.82
N LYS A 25 1.51 -0.81 -14.14
CA LYS A 25 0.80 -0.64 -12.87
C LYS A 25 -0.71 -0.72 -13.10
N ILE A 26 -1.39 -1.65 -12.42
CA ILE A 26 -2.85 -1.68 -12.37
C ILE A 26 -3.32 -0.86 -11.18
N HIS A 27 -2.76 -1.14 -10.01
CA HIS A 27 -3.17 -0.54 -8.74
C HIS A 27 -2.00 -0.56 -7.74
N LEU A 28 -1.96 0.42 -6.84
CA LEU A 28 -0.99 0.49 -5.75
C LEU A 28 -1.76 0.93 -4.50
N GLN A 29 -1.61 0.17 -3.41
CA GLN A 29 -2.26 0.46 -2.14
C GLN A 29 -1.26 0.32 -1.00
N THR A 30 -1.54 0.95 0.14
CA THR A 30 -0.79 0.65 1.36
C THR A 30 -1.33 -0.66 1.95
N ASN A 31 -0.45 -1.46 2.57
CA ASN A 31 -0.86 -2.51 3.52
C ASN A 31 -0.65 -2.03 4.97
N GLY A 32 -0.21 -0.79 5.16
CA GLY A 32 0.59 -0.41 6.32
C GLY A 32 -0.20 0.19 7.47
N LEU A 33 -1.41 0.69 7.23
CA LEU A 33 -2.14 1.41 8.27
C LEU A 33 -3.63 1.15 8.13
N ASP A 34 -4.13 0.16 8.87
CA ASP A 34 -5.56 -0.03 9.07
C ASP A 34 -6.00 0.83 10.26
N ILE A 35 -6.61 1.97 9.95
CA ILE A 35 -7.06 2.90 10.98
C ILE A 35 -8.19 2.31 11.82
N ASP A 36 -9.00 1.41 11.26
CA ASP A 36 -10.03 0.72 12.02
C ASP A 36 -9.42 -0.04 13.19
N THR A 37 -8.38 -0.82 12.91
CA THR A 37 -7.62 -1.53 13.93
C THR A 37 -7.02 -0.56 14.95
N ILE A 38 -6.41 0.54 14.52
CA ILE A 38 -5.81 1.52 15.45
C ILE A 38 -6.85 2.13 16.39
N PHE A 39 -8.00 2.57 15.86
CA PHE A 39 -9.04 3.19 16.69
C PHE A 39 -9.67 2.18 17.64
N ARG A 40 -9.85 0.94 17.19
CA ARG A 40 -10.33 -0.16 18.03
C ARG A 40 -9.39 -0.44 19.21
N GLU A 41 -8.09 -0.56 18.97
CA GLU A 41 -7.09 -0.77 20.03
C GLU A 41 -7.03 0.40 21.03
N ASN A 42 -7.37 1.61 20.59
CA ASN A 42 -7.40 2.81 21.43
C ASN A 42 -8.78 3.10 22.04
N ASN A 43 -9.76 2.20 21.88
CA ASN A 43 -11.15 2.39 22.34
C ASN A 43 -11.80 3.68 21.82
N VAL A 44 -11.41 4.13 20.63
CA VAL A 44 -11.99 5.28 19.95
C VAL A 44 -13.09 4.80 19.02
N ASN A 45 -14.32 5.25 19.25
CA ASN A 45 -15.45 4.90 18.38
C ASN A 45 -15.72 6.03 17.39
N ILE A 46 -15.56 5.74 16.09
CA ILE A 46 -15.76 6.68 14.98
C ILE A 46 -16.81 6.10 14.05
N PRO A 47 -17.72 6.91 13.48
CA PRO A 47 -18.70 6.41 12.50
C PRO A 47 -18.03 5.76 11.28
N ASP A 48 -18.53 4.59 10.85
CA ASP A 48 -17.98 3.79 9.75
C ASP A 48 -17.71 4.60 8.48
N LYS A 49 -18.62 5.51 8.13
CA LYS A 49 -18.47 6.37 6.95
C LYS A 49 -17.26 7.30 7.04
N LEU A 50 -17.00 7.84 8.24
CA LEU A 50 -15.84 8.71 8.47
C LEU A 50 -14.55 7.88 8.49
N LEU A 51 -14.61 6.69 9.06
CA LEU A 51 -13.51 5.74 9.10
C LEU A 51 -13.08 5.33 7.68
N ALA A 52 -14.04 5.00 6.81
CA ALA A 52 -13.79 4.66 5.42
C ALA A 52 -13.10 5.80 4.65
N HIS A 53 -13.64 7.03 4.73
CA HIS A 53 -13.01 8.18 4.06
C HIS A 53 -11.60 8.49 4.59
N LEU A 54 -11.36 8.26 5.87
CA LEU A 54 -10.05 8.49 6.48
C LEU A 54 -9.03 7.46 6.00
N GLN A 55 -9.42 6.18 5.93
CA GLN A 55 -8.62 5.12 5.34
C GLN A 55 -8.28 5.44 3.87
N GLU A 56 -9.29 5.80 3.06
CA GLU A 56 -9.09 6.21 1.66
C GLU A 56 -8.10 7.38 1.53
N SER A 57 -8.22 8.39 2.38
CA SER A 57 -7.32 9.57 2.36
C SER A 57 -5.87 9.21 2.66
N ILE A 58 -5.63 8.25 3.56
CA ILE A 58 -4.30 7.75 3.91
C ILE A 58 -3.73 6.92 2.76
N ASP A 59 -4.56 6.06 2.17
CA ASP A 59 -4.18 5.23 1.03
C ASP A 59 -3.86 6.06 -0.21
N GLU A 60 -4.61 7.14 -0.49
CA GLU A 60 -4.32 8.09 -1.57
C GLU A 60 -2.94 8.73 -1.45
N LYS A 61 -2.51 9.01 -0.22
CA LYS A 61 -1.18 9.59 0.05
C LYS A 61 -0.10 8.54 0.15
N LEU A 62 -0.46 7.26 0.06
CA LEU A 62 0.44 6.13 0.24
C LEU A 62 1.18 6.20 1.60
N TYR A 63 0.49 6.71 2.63
CA TYR A 63 1.04 6.77 3.98
C TYR A 63 0.97 5.38 4.63
N GLY A 64 2.09 4.68 4.62
CA GLY A 64 2.22 3.38 5.28
C GLY A 64 3.61 2.79 5.12
N ASP A 65 3.99 1.93 6.07
CA ASP A 65 5.31 1.28 6.09
C ASP A 65 5.46 0.21 5.00
N LEU A 66 4.33 -0.27 4.47
CA LEU A 66 4.27 -1.37 3.50
C LEU A 66 3.38 -0.98 2.33
N LEU A 67 3.91 -1.07 1.11
CA LEU A 67 3.17 -0.86 -0.13
C LEU A 67 2.95 -2.19 -0.85
N ARG A 68 1.77 -2.34 -1.46
CA ARG A 68 1.41 -3.47 -2.33
C ARG A 68 1.03 -2.96 -3.70
N GLY A 69 1.81 -3.36 -4.70
CA GLY A 69 1.50 -3.09 -6.11
C GLY A 69 0.90 -4.31 -6.80
N PHE A 70 -0.14 -4.07 -7.59
CA PHE A 70 -0.71 -5.02 -8.54
C PHE A 70 -0.28 -4.62 -9.95
N TRP A 71 0.37 -5.55 -10.64
CA TRP A 71 1.08 -5.30 -11.89
C TRP A 71 0.65 -6.30 -12.97
N LYS A 72 0.52 -5.84 -14.21
CA LYS A 72 0.28 -6.69 -15.39
C LYS A 72 1.51 -6.68 -16.28
N LYS A 73 1.98 -7.85 -16.72
CA LYS A 73 2.99 -7.91 -17.78
C LYS A 73 2.30 -7.65 -19.11
N ASP A 74 2.80 -6.71 -19.90
CA ASP A 74 2.37 -6.62 -21.29
C ASP A 74 2.88 -7.87 -22.02
N GLU A 75 1.96 -8.72 -22.47
CA GLU A 75 2.27 -9.77 -23.43
C GLU A 75 2.47 -9.08 -24.79
N LYS A 76 3.71 -9.10 -25.29
CA LYS A 76 4.00 -8.79 -26.69
C LYS A 76 3.66 -10.00 -27.55
#